data_AF-A0A258QLR7-F1
#
_entry.id   AF-A0A258QLR7-F1
#
_cell.length_a   1.000
_cell.length_b   1.000
_cell.length_c   1.000
_cell.angle_alpha   90.00
_cell.angle_beta   90.00
_cell.angle_gamma   90.00
#
_symmetry.space_group_name_H-M   'P 1'
#
loop_
_entity.id
_entity.type
_entity.pdbx_description
1 polymer ?
#
loop_
_entity_poly.entity_id
_entity_poly.type
_entity_poly.pdbx_seq_one_letter_code
_entity_poly.pdbx_strand_id
1 'polypeptide(L)'
;MNAPIALNLLEDAQAGSPRLREIPYNYTSLSDREIVIRLLGEESWRVLNDLRGVRRTGRSARMLFEVLGDIWVVQRNPFLQDDLLDNANRRQLLIGALWHRLGEVKKRASGESVEQVQVLLNAAHHAVESFEQGFKDVAEIRKRAVKSLGRHTAADNICFDGVSRAAHVTDATDWRVEFPLVVLKPDYESEIPGLVKACVELGLTIIPRGGGTGYTGGAIPLYAMSAVINTEKLEDIDGVKSKKLPGVDHEVSTIFTGAGVVTRRVSDAAEHAGLVFAVDPTSADASCIGGNIAMNAGGKKAVLWGTALDNLASWRMVDPEGNWLDVERLDHNLGKIHVAEKVRFQLTWSDGLSEPGERILKTEILEVEGKRFRKEGLGKDVTDKFLSGLPGVQKEGCDGLITSATWILHRMPKFMRTVCLEFFGQAQEAIPSIVEIKAYLDGLSKAGGPILAGLEHLDDRYLRAVGYSTK
;
A
#
# COMPACT_ATOMS: atom_id res chain seq x y z
N MET A 1 -21.10 -14.19 -0.62
CA MET A 1 -22.55 -14.39 -0.44
C MET A 1 -23.07 -13.28 0.44
N ASN A 2 -24.16 -12.63 0.00
CA ASN A 2 -24.79 -11.49 0.65
C ASN A 2 -25.29 -11.88 2.06
N ALA A 3 -24.82 -11.20 3.10
CA ALA A 3 -25.49 -11.21 4.40
C ALA A 3 -26.61 -10.15 4.39
N PRO A 4 -27.80 -10.45 4.94
CA PRO A 4 -28.94 -9.56 4.86
C PRO A 4 -28.80 -8.41 5.86
N ILE A 5 -28.89 -7.17 5.35
CA ILE A 5 -29.05 -5.97 6.15
C ILE A 5 -30.39 -6.07 6.89
N ALA A 6 -30.40 -5.85 8.20
CA ALA A 6 -31.61 -5.86 9.01
C ALA A 6 -32.63 -4.85 8.44
N LEU A 7 -33.82 -5.33 8.06
CA LEU A 7 -34.87 -4.57 7.38
C LEU A 7 -35.23 -3.25 8.09
N ASN A 8 -35.13 -3.21 9.43
CA ASN A 8 -35.58 -2.08 10.24
C ASN A 8 -34.66 -0.86 10.17
N LEU A 9 -33.45 -0.96 9.59
CA LEU A 9 -32.58 0.20 9.33
C LEU A 9 -32.83 0.84 7.96
N LEU A 10 -33.69 0.25 7.12
CA LEU A 10 -34.09 0.82 5.83
C LEU A 10 -35.35 1.71 5.95
N GLU A 11 -36.15 1.56 7.00
CA GLU A 11 -37.41 2.30 7.14
C GLU A 11 -37.22 3.75 7.62
N ASP A 12 -36.18 4.05 8.41
CA ASP A 12 -35.87 5.43 8.84
C ASP A 12 -35.05 6.25 7.82
N ALA A 13 -34.58 5.62 6.73
CA ALA A 13 -33.86 6.29 5.65
C ALA A 13 -34.78 6.90 4.57
N GLN A 14 -36.10 6.78 4.71
CA GLN A 14 -37.10 7.31 3.76
C GLN A 14 -37.72 8.65 4.20
N ALA A 15 -36.88 9.63 4.56
CA ALA A 15 -37.30 11.02 4.70
C ALA A 15 -36.30 11.99 4.06
N GLY A 16 -36.25 11.97 2.72
CA GLY A 16 -35.63 13.02 1.91
C GLY A 16 -34.95 12.50 0.65
N SER A 17 -35.68 12.50 -0.48
CA SER A 17 -35.26 12.35 -1.89
C SER A 17 -33.87 11.75 -2.19
N PRO A 18 -33.74 10.74 -3.08
CA PRO A 18 -32.41 10.27 -3.50
C PRO A 18 -31.61 11.45 -4.04
N ARG A 19 -30.39 11.66 -3.53
CA ARG A 19 -29.44 12.64 -4.08
C ARG A 19 -29.11 12.25 -5.52
N LEU A 20 -29.91 12.72 -6.47
CA LEU A 20 -29.57 12.69 -7.89
C LEU A 20 -28.28 13.49 -8.05
N ARG A 21 -27.19 12.81 -8.40
CA ARG A 21 -25.93 13.48 -8.78
C ARG A 21 -26.23 14.36 -10.00
N GLU A 22 -25.81 15.62 -9.93
CA GLU A 22 -25.95 16.60 -11.02
C GLU A 22 -24.82 16.45 -12.03
N ILE A 23 -23.63 16.03 -11.59
CA ILE A 23 -22.50 15.69 -12.46
C ILE A 23 -22.71 14.27 -13.02
N PRO A 24 -22.87 14.12 -14.35
CA PRO A 24 -23.04 12.81 -14.96
C PRO A 24 -21.75 11.98 -14.87
N TYR A 25 -21.90 10.66 -14.95
CA TYR A 25 -20.81 9.68 -14.97
C TYR A 25 -19.89 9.69 -13.72
N ASN A 26 -20.26 10.43 -12.67
CA ASN A 26 -19.56 10.34 -11.41
C ASN A 26 -19.88 8.98 -10.76
N TYR A 27 -18.98 8.00 -10.92
CA TYR A 27 -19.02 6.69 -10.25
C TYR A 27 -18.08 6.64 -9.02
N THR A 28 -17.45 7.76 -8.68
CA THR A 28 -16.50 7.84 -7.55
C THR A 28 -17.21 8.09 -6.22
N SER A 29 -16.50 7.91 -5.10
CA SER A 29 -16.99 8.29 -3.77
C SER A 29 -17.09 9.80 -3.56
N LEU A 30 -16.49 10.61 -4.44
CA LEU A 30 -16.55 12.06 -4.37
C LEU A 30 -17.95 12.58 -4.71
N SER A 31 -18.41 13.51 -3.90
CA SER A 31 -19.62 14.31 -4.12
C SER A 31 -19.42 15.32 -5.25
N ASP A 32 -20.52 15.83 -5.81
CA ASP A 32 -20.47 16.88 -6.82
C ASP A 32 -19.76 18.14 -6.31
N ARG A 33 -19.89 18.45 -5.01
CA ARG A 33 -19.14 19.52 -4.35
C ARG A 33 -17.63 19.32 -4.49
N GLU A 34 -17.14 18.13 -4.16
CA GLU A 34 -15.70 17.86 -4.19
C GLU A 34 -15.15 17.90 -5.62
N ILE A 35 -15.91 17.40 -6.59
CA ILE A 35 -15.53 17.48 -8.01
C ILE A 35 -15.50 18.94 -8.49
N VAL A 36 -16.53 19.73 -8.18
CA VAL A 36 -16.54 21.16 -8.52
C VAL A 36 -15.35 21.87 -7.89
N ILE A 37 -15.08 21.67 -6.60
CA ILE A 37 -13.95 22.32 -5.92
C ILE A 37 -12.63 21.92 -6.58
N ARG A 38 -12.49 20.65 -6.94
CA ARG A 38 -11.27 20.13 -7.55
C ARG A 38 -11.02 20.62 -8.97
N LEU A 39 -12.08 20.80 -9.77
CA LEU A 39 -11.99 21.25 -11.15
C LEU A 39 -12.03 22.78 -11.29
N LEU A 40 -12.84 23.46 -10.48
CA LEU A 40 -13.19 24.87 -10.63
C LEU A 40 -12.84 25.76 -9.42
N GLY A 41 -12.41 25.17 -8.29
CA GLY A 41 -12.09 25.90 -7.06
C GLY A 41 -13.29 26.12 -6.13
N GLU A 42 -12.99 26.55 -4.89
CA GLU A 42 -14.00 26.70 -3.83
C GLU A 42 -14.98 27.86 -4.07
N GLU A 43 -14.51 28.94 -4.69
CA GLU A 43 -15.35 30.09 -5.08
C GLU A 43 -16.46 29.65 -6.04
N SER A 44 -16.14 28.83 -7.04
CA SER A 44 -17.11 28.32 -8.01
C SER A 44 -18.22 27.50 -7.36
N TRP A 45 -17.93 26.75 -6.29
CA TRP A 45 -18.98 26.04 -5.54
C TRP A 45 -19.91 26.99 -4.79
N ARG A 46 -19.37 28.09 -4.21
CA ARG A 46 -20.19 29.10 -3.54
C ARG A 46 -21.12 29.79 -4.55
N VAL A 47 -20.57 30.24 -5.68
CA VAL A 47 -21.34 30.87 -6.76
C VAL A 47 -22.42 29.94 -7.31
N LEU A 48 -22.13 28.64 -7.48
CA LEU A 48 -23.13 27.66 -7.90
C LEU A 48 -24.29 27.53 -6.90
N ASN A 49 -24.03 27.57 -5.60
CA ASN A 49 -25.11 27.52 -4.60
C ASN A 49 -25.95 28.79 -4.59
N ASP A 50 -25.33 29.96 -4.77
CA ASP A 50 -26.07 31.22 -4.87
C ASP A 50 -27.01 31.21 -6.09
N LEU A 51 -26.52 30.73 -7.24
CA LEU A 51 -27.29 30.62 -8.48
C LEU A 51 -28.41 29.57 -8.43
N ARG A 52 -28.34 28.57 -7.53
CA ARG A 52 -29.43 27.60 -7.32
C ARG A 52 -30.69 28.23 -6.72
N GLY A 53 -30.53 29.32 -5.96
CA GLY A 53 -31.64 30.09 -5.42
C GLY A 53 -32.44 30.87 -6.47
N VAL A 54 -31.89 31.04 -7.67
CA VAL A 54 -32.47 31.88 -8.73
C VAL A 54 -33.29 31.04 -9.73
N ARG A 55 -34.61 31.29 -9.80
CA ARG A 55 -35.55 30.61 -10.71
C ARG A 55 -35.28 30.96 -12.20
N ARG A 56 -34.23 30.41 -12.84
CA ARG A 56 -34.03 30.37 -14.32
C ARG A 56 -32.76 29.63 -14.81
N THR A 57 -31.91 29.07 -13.95
CA THR A 57 -30.53 28.64 -14.30
C THR A 57 -30.37 27.16 -14.72
N GLY A 58 -31.43 26.34 -14.67
CA GLY A 58 -31.31 24.87 -14.74
C GLY A 58 -30.65 24.29 -16.01
N ARG A 59 -30.89 24.89 -17.20
CA ARG A 59 -30.30 24.36 -18.45
C ARG A 59 -28.81 24.69 -18.57
N SER A 60 -28.40 25.91 -18.23
CA SER A 60 -26.99 26.32 -18.25
C SER A 60 -26.17 25.59 -17.19
N ALA A 61 -26.74 25.40 -15.99
CA ALA A 61 -26.11 24.61 -14.93
C ALA A 61 -25.90 23.15 -15.37
N ARG A 62 -26.91 22.52 -15.99
CA ARG A 62 -26.78 21.17 -16.54
C ARG A 62 -25.67 21.07 -17.58
N MET A 63 -25.57 22.02 -18.50
CA MET A 63 -24.50 22.01 -19.52
C MET A 63 -23.10 22.16 -18.88
N LEU A 64 -22.97 22.98 -17.84
CA LEU A 64 -21.72 23.08 -17.07
C LEU A 64 -21.40 21.75 -16.38
N PHE A 65 -22.36 21.12 -15.70
CA PHE A 65 -22.15 19.82 -15.06
C PHE A 65 -21.82 18.71 -16.06
N GLU A 66 -22.39 18.73 -17.28
CA GLU A 66 -22.00 17.83 -18.36
C GLU A 66 -20.52 18.03 -18.77
N VAL A 67 -20.04 19.28 -18.87
CA VAL A 67 -18.61 19.58 -19.12
C VAL A 67 -17.74 19.02 -17.99
N LEU A 68 -18.12 19.23 -16.74
CA LEU A 68 -17.37 18.70 -15.59
C LEU A 68 -17.39 17.17 -15.55
N GLY A 69 -18.52 16.55 -15.87
CA GLY A 69 -18.67 15.09 -15.91
C GLY A 69 -17.80 14.46 -16.99
N ASP A 70 -17.74 15.06 -18.18
CA ASP A 70 -16.89 14.61 -19.29
C ASP A 70 -15.39 14.74 -18.93
N ILE A 71 -14.97 15.84 -18.30
CA ILE A 71 -13.58 15.98 -17.79
C ILE A 71 -13.30 14.93 -16.72
N TRP A 72 -14.19 14.81 -15.74
CA TRP A 72 -14.02 13.95 -14.58
C TRP A 72 -13.95 12.47 -14.94
N VAL A 73 -14.86 12.00 -15.80
CA VAL A 73 -14.91 10.58 -16.20
C VAL A 73 -13.62 10.17 -16.91
N VAL A 74 -13.05 11.06 -17.74
CA VAL A 74 -11.77 10.81 -18.41
C VAL A 74 -10.63 10.87 -17.41
N GLN A 75 -10.56 11.87 -16.52
CA GLN A 75 -9.52 11.95 -15.50
C GLN A 75 -9.49 10.73 -14.56
N ARG A 76 -10.63 10.08 -14.34
CA ARG A 76 -10.77 8.93 -13.44
C ARG A 76 -10.78 7.57 -14.13
N ASN A 77 -10.74 7.53 -15.46
CA ASN A 77 -10.76 6.28 -16.21
C ASN A 77 -9.52 6.16 -17.09
N PRO A 78 -8.51 5.35 -16.71
CA PRO A 78 -7.27 5.25 -17.48
C PRO A 78 -7.50 4.66 -18.88
N PHE A 79 -8.54 3.85 -19.08
CA PHE A 79 -8.90 3.33 -20.41
C PHE A 79 -9.39 4.43 -21.36
N LEU A 80 -10.17 5.39 -20.84
CA LEU A 80 -10.59 6.56 -21.63
C LEU A 80 -9.41 7.49 -21.91
N GLN A 81 -8.50 7.66 -20.94
CA GLN A 81 -7.29 8.45 -21.14
C GLN A 81 -6.44 7.88 -22.27
N ASP A 82 -6.18 6.56 -22.23
CA ASP A 82 -5.36 5.88 -23.22
C ASP A 82 -6.01 5.95 -24.61
N ASP A 83 -7.33 5.68 -24.75
CA ASP A 83 -8.05 5.81 -26.03
C ASP A 83 -7.94 7.24 -26.61
N LEU A 84 -8.08 8.26 -25.76
CA LEU A 84 -7.99 9.66 -26.18
C LEU A 84 -6.56 10.12 -26.45
N LEU A 85 -5.55 9.52 -25.82
CA LEU A 85 -4.14 9.76 -26.13
C LEU A 85 -3.81 9.19 -27.52
N ASP A 86 -4.26 7.97 -27.79
CA ASP A 86 -3.98 7.24 -29.04
C ASP A 86 -4.81 7.74 -30.23
N ASN A 87 -6.01 8.28 -29.98
CA ASN A 87 -6.92 8.76 -31.02
C ASN A 87 -7.12 10.29 -30.99
N ALA A 88 -6.29 11.00 -31.75
CA ALA A 88 -6.33 12.46 -31.85
C ALA A 88 -7.69 13.00 -32.34
N ASN A 89 -8.39 12.29 -33.24
CA ASN A 89 -9.69 12.71 -33.76
C ASN A 89 -10.77 12.65 -32.67
N ARG A 90 -10.84 11.55 -31.92
CA ARG A 90 -11.78 11.43 -30.77
C ARG A 90 -11.51 12.48 -29.72
N ARG A 91 -10.24 12.73 -29.41
CA ARG A 91 -9.82 13.79 -28.49
C ARG A 91 -10.28 15.17 -28.95
N GLN A 92 -10.08 15.51 -30.21
CA GLN A 92 -10.54 16.79 -30.78
C GLN A 92 -12.07 16.92 -30.76
N LEU A 93 -12.81 15.85 -31.05
CA LEU A 93 -14.28 15.86 -30.97
C LEU A 93 -14.78 16.11 -29.54
N LEU A 94 -14.18 15.44 -28.55
CA LEU A 94 -14.50 15.66 -27.14
C LEU A 94 -14.23 17.11 -26.73
N ILE A 95 -13.00 17.59 -26.96
CA ILE A 95 -12.59 18.96 -26.60
C ILE A 95 -13.48 20.00 -27.30
N GLY A 96 -13.77 19.81 -28.59
CA GLY A 96 -14.68 20.68 -29.35
C GLY A 96 -16.10 20.69 -28.76
N ALA A 97 -16.62 19.55 -28.29
CA ALA A 97 -17.91 19.48 -27.63
C ALA A 97 -17.92 20.22 -26.27
N LEU A 98 -16.84 20.13 -25.48
CA LEU A 98 -16.70 20.90 -24.23
C LEU A 98 -16.72 22.40 -24.51
N TRP A 99 -15.92 22.87 -25.48
CA TRP A 99 -15.87 24.27 -25.88
C TRP A 99 -17.21 24.79 -26.40
N HIS A 100 -17.90 23.99 -27.22
CA HIS A 100 -19.23 24.32 -27.72
C HIS A 100 -20.24 24.48 -26.57
N ARG A 101 -20.26 23.56 -25.59
CA ARG A 101 -21.15 23.66 -24.42
C ARG A 101 -20.87 24.92 -23.59
N LEU A 102 -19.61 25.27 -23.34
CA LEU A 102 -19.27 26.51 -22.63
C LEU A 102 -19.70 27.77 -23.40
N GLY A 103 -19.52 27.80 -24.72
CA GLY A 103 -20.01 28.89 -25.57
C GLY A 103 -21.53 29.03 -25.52
N GLU A 104 -22.25 27.92 -25.47
CA GLU A 104 -23.70 27.88 -25.33
C GLU A 104 -24.19 28.33 -23.94
N VAL A 105 -23.44 28.04 -22.86
CA VAL A 105 -23.70 28.60 -21.51
C VAL A 105 -23.51 30.12 -21.54
N LYS A 106 -22.44 30.62 -22.17
CA LYS A 106 -22.16 32.05 -22.32
C LYS A 106 -23.28 32.81 -23.04
N LYS A 107 -23.79 32.29 -24.16
CA LYS A 107 -24.90 32.93 -24.91
C LYS A 107 -26.20 33.03 -24.11
N ARG A 108 -26.39 32.17 -23.10
CA ARG A 108 -27.59 32.14 -22.26
C ARG A 108 -27.46 32.99 -20.99
N ALA A 109 -26.26 33.49 -20.67
CA ALA A 109 -26.04 34.39 -19.54
C ALA A 109 -26.80 35.70 -19.78
N SER A 110 -27.77 36.00 -18.92
CA SER A 110 -28.59 37.22 -19.01
C SER A 110 -29.11 37.67 -17.64
N GLY A 111 -29.42 38.96 -17.53
CA GLY A 111 -29.97 39.58 -16.32
C GLY A 111 -28.96 39.75 -15.19
N GLU A 112 -29.45 39.74 -13.94
CA GLU A 112 -28.67 40.03 -12.72
C GLU A 112 -27.62 38.95 -12.39
N SER A 113 -27.69 37.77 -13.01
CA SER A 113 -26.78 36.64 -12.76
C SER A 113 -25.52 36.61 -13.65
N VAL A 114 -25.35 37.58 -14.56
CA VAL A 114 -24.28 37.55 -15.58
C VAL A 114 -22.89 37.53 -14.96
N GLU A 115 -22.63 38.33 -13.93
CA GLU A 115 -21.31 38.38 -13.27
C GLU A 115 -20.96 37.04 -12.62
N GLN A 116 -21.90 36.45 -11.88
CA GLN A 116 -21.75 35.13 -11.26
C GLN A 116 -21.52 34.02 -12.30
N VAL A 117 -22.28 34.04 -13.40
CA VAL A 117 -22.09 33.08 -14.51
C VAL A 117 -20.73 33.28 -15.18
N GLN A 118 -20.22 34.51 -15.28
CA GLN A 118 -18.91 34.79 -15.85
C GLN A 118 -17.78 34.23 -14.97
N VAL A 119 -17.90 34.27 -13.64
CA VAL A 119 -16.96 33.61 -12.72
C VAL A 119 -16.88 32.10 -13.00
N LEU A 120 -18.03 31.43 -13.09
CA LEU A 120 -18.09 30.00 -13.40
C LEU A 120 -17.55 29.66 -14.78
N LEU A 121 -17.88 30.48 -15.79
CA LEU A 121 -17.36 30.30 -17.15
C LEU A 121 -15.85 30.46 -17.21
N ASN A 122 -15.28 31.45 -16.53
CA ASN A 122 -13.84 31.63 -16.46
C ASN A 122 -13.17 30.40 -15.85
N ALA A 123 -13.66 29.92 -14.70
CA ALA A 123 -13.12 28.71 -14.07
C ALA A 123 -13.25 27.48 -14.98
N ALA A 124 -14.40 27.30 -15.65
CA ALA A 124 -14.63 26.17 -16.54
C ALA A 124 -13.79 26.24 -17.81
N HIS A 125 -13.54 27.43 -18.35
CA HIS A 125 -12.59 27.65 -19.45
C HIS A 125 -11.19 27.16 -19.06
N HIS A 126 -10.68 27.58 -17.90
CA HIS A 126 -9.37 27.13 -17.41
C HIS A 126 -9.34 25.61 -17.17
N ALA A 127 -10.44 25.02 -16.70
CA ALA A 127 -10.53 23.57 -16.52
C ALA A 127 -10.47 22.81 -17.86
N VAL A 128 -11.13 23.30 -18.91
CA VAL A 128 -11.05 22.70 -20.26
C VAL A 128 -9.67 22.89 -20.88
N GLU A 129 -9.05 24.07 -20.74
CA GLU A 129 -7.68 24.32 -21.20
C GLU A 129 -6.69 23.40 -20.50
N SER A 130 -6.79 23.26 -19.18
CA SER A 130 -5.94 22.36 -18.40
C SER A 130 -6.16 20.89 -18.78
N PHE A 131 -7.41 20.50 -19.04
CA PHE A 131 -7.75 19.15 -19.50
C PHE A 131 -7.16 18.85 -20.89
N GLU A 132 -7.26 19.80 -21.84
CA GLU A 132 -6.67 19.69 -23.16
C GLU A 132 -5.14 19.63 -23.10
N GLN A 133 -4.52 20.52 -22.33
CA GLN A 133 -3.06 20.56 -22.15
C GLN A 133 -2.54 19.29 -21.46
N GLY A 134 -3.30 18.73 -20.51
CA GLY A 134 -2.93 17.52 -19.79
C GLY A 134 -2.65 16.31 -20.69
N PHE A 135 -3.32 16.18 -21.85
CA PHE A 135 -2.99 15.13 -22.81
C PHE A 135 -1.59 15.29 -23.41
N LYS A 136 -1.18 16.52 -23.71
CA LYS A 136 0.17 16.81 -24.24
C LYS A 136 1.22 16.55 -23.16
N ASP A 137 0.95 17.00 -21.94
CA ASP A 137 1.86 16.82 -20.80
C ASP A 137 2.06 15.33 -20.49
N VAL A 138 0.98 14.54 -20.46
CA VAL A 138 1.04 13.08 -20.27
C VAL A 138 1.82 12.41 -21.41
N ALA A 139 1.59 12.79 -22.66
CA ALA A 139 2.33 12.22 -23.79
C ALA A 139 3.84 12.52 -23.69
N GLU A 140 4.21 13.75 -23.31
CA GLU A 140 5.60 14.16 -23.17
C GLU A 140 6.29 13.44 -22.02
N ILE A 141 5.67 13.38 -20.83
CA ILE A 141 6.26 12.69 -19.69
C ILE A 141 6.36 11.18 -19.94
N ARG A 142 5.36 10.54 -20.59
CA ARG A 142 5.44 9.12 -20.98
C ARG A 142 6.62 8.87 -21.93
N LYS A 143 6.83 9.74 -22.92
CA LYS A 143 7.98 9.64 -23.83
C LYS A 143 9.33 9.76 -23.11
N ARG A 144 9.44 10.71 -22.16
CA ARG A 144 10.64 10.87 -21.32
C ARG A 144 10.85 9.65 -20.43
N ALA A 145 9.78 9.13 -19.83
CA ALA A 145 9.80 7.96 -18.98
C ALA A 145 10.26 6.70 -19.72
N VAL A 146 9.70 6.40 -20.90
CA VAL A 146 10.17 5.28 -21.76
C VAL A 146 11.66 5.38 -22.05
N LYS A 147 12.15 6.58 -22.39
CA LYS A 147 13.57 6.80 -22.71
C LYS A 147 14.49 6.59 -21.50
N SER A 148 14.08 7.05 -20.32
CA SER A 148 14.92 6.96 -19.11
C SER A 148 14.86 5.56 -18.50
N LEU A 149 13.65 5.06 -18.24
CA LEU A 149 13.40 3.77 -17.60
C LEU A 149 13.79 2.59 -18.50
N GLY A 150 13.60 2.71 -19.81
CA GLY A 150 13.96 1.66 -20.79
C GLY A 150 15.45 1.40 -20.93
N ARG A 151 16.31 2.17 -20.25
CA ARG A 151 17.75 1.88 -20.11
C ARG A 151 18.04 0.83 -19.04
N HIS A 152 17.10 0.63 -18.13
CA HIS A 152 17.27 -0.17 -16.92
C HIS A 152 16.36 -1.39 -16.88
N THR A 153 15.28 -1.40 -17.68
CA THR A 153 14.35 -2.51 -17.74
C THR A 153 13.80 -2.74 -19.15
N ALA A 154 13.21 -3.92 -19.37
CA ALA A 154 12.55 -4.26 -20.61
C ALA A 154 11.31 -3.38 -20.86
N ALA A 155 10.95 -3.16 -22.13
CA ALA A 155 9.89 -2.23 -22.50
C ALA A 155 8.51 -2.65 -21.95
N ASP A 156 8.24 -3.94 -21.86
CA ASP A 156 7.03 -4.54 -21.31
C ASP A 156 6.90 -4.38 -19.78
N ASN A 157 8.02 -4.10 -19.09
CA ASN A 157 8.02 -3.78 -17.68
C ASN A 157 7.63 -2.33 -17.38
N ILE A 158 7.45 -1.48 -18.41
CA ILE A 158 7.06 -0.08 -18.27
C ILE A 158 5.59 0.07 -18.67
N CYS A 159 4.69 -0.18 -17.71
CA CYS A 159 3.28 -0.29 -17.97
C CYS A 159 2.54 1.04 -17.76
N PHE A 160 2.11 1.66 -18.86
CA PHE A 160 1.23 2.84 -18.85
C PHE A 160 -0.25 2.49 -19.03
N ASP A 161 -0.55 1.22 -19.34
CA ASP A 161 -1.88 0.76 -19.72
C ASP A 161 -2.89 0.81 -18.57
N GLY A 162 -4.16 0.97 -18.92
CA GLY A 162 -5.26 1.02 -17.97
C GLY A 162 -5.40 -0.21 -17.07
N VAL A 163 -5.05 -1.42 -17.50
CA VAL A 163 -5.16 -2.63 -16.67
C VAL A 163 -4.13 -2.58 -15.55
N SER A 164 -2.87 -2.35 -15.88
CA SER A 164 -1.79 -2.22 -14.89
C SER A 164 -2.09 -1.09 -13.91
N ARG A 165 -2.43 0.11 -14.40
CA ARG A 165 -2.73 1.26 -13.53
C ARG A 165 -3.94 1.01 -12.64
N ALA A 166 -5.00 0.36 -13.13
CA ALA A 166 -6.19 0.06 -12.34
C ALA A 166 -5.95 -1.03 -11.28
N ALA A 167 -5.10 -2.03 -11.55
CA ALA A 167 -4.74 -3.04 -10.57
C ALA A 167 -3.85 -2.51 -9.43
N HIS A 168 -3.19 -1.35 -9.64
CA HIS A 168 -2.20 -0.77 -8.71
C HIS A 168 -2.66 0.56 -8.10
N VAL A 169 -3.93 0.93 -8.29
CA VAL A 169 -4.53 2.17 -7.76
C VAL A 169 -4.85 2.08 -6.25
N THR A 170 -4.87 0.87 -5.69
CA THR A 170 -5.34 0.61 -4.32
C THR A 170 -4.64 -0.57 -3.66
N ASP A 171 -4.74 -0.67 -2.34
CA ASP A 171 -4.40 -1.84 -1.53
C ASP A 171 -5.67 -2.45 -0.89
N ALA A 172 -5.54 -3.24 0.18
CA ALA A 172 -6.68 -3.89 0.82
C ALA A 172 -7.62 -2.91 1.56
N THR A 173 -7.25 -1.63 1.71
CA THR A 173 -8.18 -0.59 2.16
C THR A 173 -9.25 -0.23 1.13
N ASP A 174 -9.03 -0.61 -0.14
CA ASP A 174 -9.90 -0.33 -1.29
C ASP A 174 -10.07 1.17 -1.62
N TRP A 175 -9.22 2.04 -1.05
CA TRP A 175 -9.20 3.46 -1.38
C TRP A 175 -8.56 3.71 -2.74
N ARG A 176 -9.25 4.44 -3.61
CA ARG A 176 -8.81 4.77 -4.97
C ARG A 176 -8.62 6.27 -5.11
N VAL A 177 -7.47 6.77 -4.67
CA VAL A 177 -7.18 8.22 -4.62
C VAL A 177 -6.71 8.72 -5.97
N GLU A 178 -5.53 8.34 -6.46
CA GLU A 178 -5.03 8.63 -7.81
C GLU A 178 -4.57 7.38 -8.54
N PHE A 179 -4.60 7.44 -9.88
CA PHE A 179 -3.90 6.45 -10.70
C PHE A 179 -2.44 6.83 -10.83
N PRO A 180 -1.50 5.88 -10.75
CA PRO A 180 -0.09 6.20 -10.97
C PRO A 180 0.13 6.56 -12.44
N LEU A 181 1.20 7.31 -12.73
CA LEU A 181 1.62 7.59 -14.10
C LEU A 181 2.01 6.29 -14.79
N VAL A 182 2.81 5.47 -14.10
CA VAL A 182 3.41 4.24 -14.61
C VAL A 182 3.47 3.18 -13.52
N VAL A 183 3.32 1.92 -13.92
CA VAL A 183 3.62 0.76 -13.10
C VAL A 183 4.87 0.09 -13.67
N LEU A 184 5.88 -0.14 -12.83
CA LEU A 184 7.13 -0.79 -13.18
C LEU A 184 7.16 -2.21 -12.62
N LYS A 185 7.54 -3.19 -13.43
CA LYS A 185 7.53 -4.62 -13.08
C LYS A 185 8.88 -5.28 -13.40
N PRO A 186 9.97 -4.88 -12.73
CA PRO A 186 11.31 -5.42 -12.99
C PRO A 186 11.34 -6.94 -12.87
N ASP A 187 12.15 -7.60 -13.70
CA ASP A 187 12.40 -9.04 -13.67
C ASP A 187 13.43 -9.42 -12.61
N TYR A 188 14.42 -8.54 -12.39
CA TYR A 188 15.59 -8.79 -11.55
C TYR A 188 15.81 -7.64 -10.57
N GLU A 189 16.39 -7.94 -9.40
CA GLU A 189 16.71 -6.90 -8.43
C GLU A 189 17.71 -5.87 -8.99
N SER A 190 18.62 -6.29 -9.88
CA SER A 190 19.64 -5.44 -10.50
C SER A 190 19.09 -4.25 -11.28
N GLU A 191 17.81 -4.27 -11.65
CA GLU A 191 17.15 -3.18 -12.36
C GLU A 191 16.71 -2.05 -11.41
N ILE A 192 16.48 -2.37 -10.13
CA ILE A 192 15.87 -1.45 -9.15
C ILE A 192 16.68 -0.16 -8.94
N PRO A 193 18.01 -0.17 -8.79
CA PRO A 193 18.79 1.07 -8.60
C PRO A 193 18.61 2.07 -9.74
N GLY A 194 18.64 1.58 -10.98
CA GLY A 194 18.45 2.40 -12.18
C GLY A 194 17.04 2.96 -12.28
N LEU A 195 16.03 2.14 -11.96
CA LEU A 195 14.62 2.57 -11.93
C LEU A 195 14.37 3.63 -10.86
N VAL A 196 14.95 3.50 -9.67
CA VAL A 196 14.84 4.51 -8.60
C VAL A 196 15.42 5.85 -9.07
N LYS A 197 16.66 5.85 -9.55
CA LYS A 197 17.33 7.06 -10.06
C LYS A 197 16.53 7.73 -11.18
N ALA A 198 16.10 6.95 -12.17
CA ALA A 198 15.31 7.46 -13.29
C ALA A 198 13.95 8.02 -12.84
N CYS A 199 13.26 7.40 -11.89
CA CYS A 199 12.01 7.92 -11.34
C CYS A 199 12.21 9.26 -10.61
N VAL A 200 13.26 9.38 -9.80
CA VAL A 200 13.62 10.63 -9.09
C VAL A 200 13.93 11.74 -10.10
N GLU A 201 14.72 11.46 -11.14
CA GLU A 201 15.04 12.42 -12.22
C GLU A 201 13.80 12.88 -13.00
N LEU A 202 12.78 12.02 -13.12
CA LEU A 202 11.50 12.34 -13.75
C LEU A 202 10.54 13.10 -12.83
N GLY A 203 10.90 13.28 -11.54
CA GLY A 203 10.05 13.90 -10.53
C GLY A 203 8.86 13.03 -10.12
N LEU A 204 9.01 11.70 -10.18
CA LEU A 204 7.96 10.75 -9.81
C LEU A 204 8.10 10.35 -8.33
N THR A 205 7.00 10.42 -7.59
CA THR A 205 6.92 9.78 -6.28
C THR A 205 6.94 8.26 -6.45
N ILE A 206 7.91 7.59 -5.84
CA ILE A 206 8.05 6.13 -5.92
C ILE A 206 7.19 5.48 -4.84
N ILE A 207 6.42 4.46 -5.23
CA ILE A 207 5.60 3.65 -4.32
C ILE A 207 6.02 2.19 -4.48
N PRO A 208 6.78 1.64 -3.53
CA PRO A 208 7.13 0.22 -3.54
C PRO A 208 5.89 -0.64 -3.29
N ARG A 209 5.74 -1.73 -4.04
CA ARG A 209 4.57 -2.59 -3.92
C ARG A 209 4.95 -4.06 -4.10
N GLY A 210 4.35 -4.95 -3.29
CA GLY A 210 4.29 -6.40 -3.54
C GLY A 210 2.84 -6.80 -3.85
N GLY A 211 2.29 -7.82 -3.20
CA GLY A 211 0.90 -8.26 -3.44
C GLY A 211 -0.23 -7.28 -3.06
N GLY A 212 0.06 -6.05 -2.62
CA GLY A 212 -0.96 -5.03 -2.37
C GLY A 212 -1.94 -5.32 -1.22
N THR A 213 -1.58 -6.18 -0.28
CA THR A 213 -2.47 -6.64 0.81
C THR A 213 -2.45 -5.76 2.07
N GLY A 214 -1.89 -4.55 1.99
CA GLY A 214 -1.78 -3.64 3.13
C GLY A 214 -3.12 -3.01 3.51
N TYR A 215 -3.32 -2.74 4.81
CA TYR A 215 -4.53 -2.08 5.35
C TYR A 215 -4.26 -0.66 5.90
N THR A 216 -3.12 -0.07 5.55
CA THR A 216 -2.69 1.26 6.02
C THR A 216 -2.68 2.32 4.92
N GLY A 217 -2.97 1.94 3.67
CA GLY A 217 -2.89 2.86 2.52
C GLY A 217 -1.48 3.07 1.99
N GLY A 218 -0.48 2.33 2.49
CA GLY A 218 0.93 2.53 2.16
C GLY A 218 1.29 2.27 0.68
N ALA A 219 0.46 1.54 -0.06
CA ALA A 219 0.68 1.26 -1.48
C ALA A 219 -0.27 2.05 -2.41
N ILE A 220 -0.92 3.11 -1.91
CA ILE A 220 -1.91 3.89 -2.65
C ILE A 220 -1.27 5.15 -3.23
N PRO A 221 -1.39 5.37 -4.55
CA PRO A 221 -0.97 6.62 -5.15
C PRO A 221 -1.87 7.78 -4.70
N LEU A 222 -1.25 8.77 -4.05
CA LEU A 222 -1.92 10.02 -3.67
C LEU A 222 -1.78 11.12 -4.74
N TYR A 223 -0.82 10.96 -5.65
CA TYR A 223 -0.51 11.91 -6.71
C TYR A 223 -0.40 11.18 -8.06
N ALA A 224 -0.87 11.82 -9.13
CA ALA A 224 -0.78 11.26 -10.49
C ALA A 224 0.67 11.13 -10.97
N MET A 225 1.57 12.03 -10.56
CA MET A 225 3.01 11.97 -10.81
C MET A 225 3.70 10.98 -9.87
N SER A 226 3.30 9.72 -9.95
CA SER A 226 3.86 8.62 -9.16
C SER A 226 4.19 7.42 -10.04
N ALA A 227 5.19 6.65 -9.61
CA ALA A 227 5.55 5.37 -10.18
C ALA A 227 5.35 4.30 -9.11
N VAL A 228 4.54 3.28 -9.41
CA VAL A 228 4.46 2.08 -8.58
C VAL A 228 5.51 1.09 -9.06
N ILE A 229 6.46 0.71 -8.21
CA ILE A 229 7.42 -0.36 -8.53
C ILE A 229 6.91 -1.64 -7.88
N ASN A 230 6.35 -2.54 -8.69
CA ASN A 230 5.84 -3.83 -8.25
C ASN A 230 6.96 -4.89 -8.30
N THR A 231 7.28 -5.43 -7.13
CA THR A 231 8.35 -6.41 -6.89
C THR A 231 7.90 -7.86 -6.99
N GLU A 232 6.62 -8.15 -7.31
CA GLU A 232 6.07 -9.52 -7.38
C GLU A 232 6.83 -10.48 -8.31
N LYS A 233 7.52 -9.97 -9.33
CA LYS A 233 8.37 -10.78 -10.24
C LYS A 233 9.72 -11.19 -9.62
N LEU A 234 10.13 -10.59 -8.51
CA LEU A 234 11.34 -10.99 -7.76
C LEU A 234 11.04 -12.24 -6.92
N GLU A 235 10.78 -13.36 -7.59
CA GLU A 235 10.24 -14.58 -7.01
C GLU A 235 11.28 -15.67 -6.70
N ASP A 236 12.56 -15.31 -6.73
CA ASP A 236 13.66 -16.21 -6.39
C ASP A 236 13.50 -16.77 -4.98
N ILE A 237 13.57 -18.08 -4.84
CA ILE A 237 13.51 -18.77 -3.55
C ILE A 237 14.48 -19.94 -3.57
N ASP A 238 15.37 -19.96 -2.58
CA ASP A 238 16.31 -21.07 -2.42
C ASP A 238 15.68 -22.22 -1.62
N GLY A 239 16.30 -23.39 -1.70
CA GLY A 239 16.09 -24.44 -0.72
C GLY A 239 16.58 -24.04 0.68
N VAL A 240 16.06 -24.71 1.71
CA VAL A 240 16.54 -24.54 3.09
C VAL A 240 18.01 -24.92 3.20
N LYS A 241 18.82 -24.05 3.79
CA LYS A 241 20.26 -24.23 4.00
C LYS A 241 20.63 -24.13 5.47
N SER A 242 21.66 -24.87 5.86
CA SER A 242 22.34 -24.66 7.14
C SER A 242 23.38 -23.54 6.96
N LYS A 243 23.26 -22.44 7.72
CA LYS A 243 24.15 -21.29 7.63
C LYS A 243 24.72 -20.93 8.99
N LYS A 244 26.04 -20.73 9.07
CA LYS A 244 26.67 -20.11 10.24
C LYS A 244 26.46 -18.60 10.19
N LEU A 245 25.62 -18.08 11.09
CA LEU A 245 25.37 -16.64 11.20
C LEU A 245 26.48 -15.94 11.99
N PRO A 246 26.79 -14.66 11.70
CA PRO A 246 27.81 -13.92 12.45
C PRO A 246 27.49 -13.87 13.95
N GLY A 247 28.46 -14.28 14.78
CA GLY A 247 28.31 -14.28 16.23
C GLY A 247 27.41 -15.37 16.81
N VAL A 248 26.93 -16.32 15.99
CA VAL A 248 26.14 -17.48 16.46
C VAL A 248 27.03 -18.72 16.46
N ASP A 249 27.08 -19.41 17.62
CA ASP A 249 28.02 -20.52 17.85
C ASP A 249 27.72 -21.78 17.03
N HIS A 250 26.50 -21.93 16.52
CA HIS A 250 26.03 -23.08 15.77
C HIS A 250 25.40 -22.68 14.43
N GLU A 251 25.25 -23.64 13.52
CA GLU A 251 24.53 -23.40 12.27
C GLU A 251 23.02 -23.28 12.50
N VAL A 252 22.39 -22.40 11.72
CA VAL A 252 20.97 -22.08 11.79
C VAL A 252 20.34 -22.46 10.46
N SER A 253 19.14 -23.05 10.50
CA SER A 253 18.39 -23.30 9.28
C SER A 253 17.84 -21.98 8.73
N THR A 254 18.18 -21.67 7.49
CA THR A 254 17.81 -20.43 6.82
C THR A 254 17.21 -20.67 5.43
N ILE A 255 16.46 -19.70 4.94
CA ILE A 255 15.95 -19.67 3.56
C ILE A 255 16.14 -18.28 2.95
N PHE A 256 16.61 -18.22 1.71
CA PHE A 256 16.70 -16.99 0.93
C PHE A 256 15.45 -16.80 0.08
N THR A 257 15.01 -15.55 -0.05
CA THR A 257 13.81 -15.15 -0.80
C THR A 257 14.01 -13.80 -1.45
N GLY A 258 13.61 -13.64 -2.71
CA GLY A 258 13.32 -12.35 -3.33
C GLY A 258 12.09 -11.68 -2.72
N ALA A 259 11.98 -10.37 -2.88
CA ALA A 259 10.93 -9.56 -2.28
C ALA A 259 9.52 -9.90 -2.82
N GLY A 260 9.42 -10.43 -4.03
CA GLY A 260 8.18 -10.81 -4.69
C GLY A 260 7.60 -12.13 -4.24
N VAL A 261 8.39 -12.97 -3.57
CA VAL A 261 7.95 -14.30 -3.15
C VAL A 261 6.73 -14.20 -2.23
N VAL A 262 5.66 -14.90 -2.59
CA VAL A 262 4.44 -15.02 -1.77
C VAL A 262 4.76 -15.77 -0.48
N THR A 263 4.28 -15.24 0.64
CA THR A 263 4.57 -15.74 2.00
C THR A 263 4.23 -17.22 2.18
N ARG A 264 3.13 -17.68 1.56
CA ARG A 264 2.75 -19.09 1.54
C ARG A 264 3.84 -19.98 0.95
N ARG A 265 4.46 -19.60 -0.18
CA ARG A 265 5.52 -20.39 -0.82
C ARG A 265 6.72 -20.61 0.10
N VAL A 266 7.08 -19.60 0.89
CA VAL A 266 8.17 -19.68 1.88
C VAL A 266 7.78 -20.60 3.04
N SER A 267 6.53 -20.50 3.50
CA SER A 267 5.99 -21.37 4.54
C SER A 267 5.99 -22.83 4.10
N ASP A 268 5.50 -23.10 2.89
CA ASP A 268 5.47 -24.44 2.33
C ASP A 268 6.89 -24.99 2.16
N ALA A 269 7.83 -24.21 1.64
CA ALA A 269 9.24 -24.63 1.50
C ALA A 269 9.87 -25.00 2.86
N ALA A 270 9.60 -24.23 3.91
CA ALA A 270 10.04 -24.55 5.27
C ALA A 270 9.37 -25.82 5.80
N GLU A 271 8.07 -25.99 5.59
CA GLU A 271 7.31 -27.15 6.05
C GLU A 271 7.78 -28.45 5.38
N HIS A 272 8.09 -28.42 4.07
CA HIS A 272 8.69 -29.56 3.37
C HIS A 272 10.05 -29.98 3.95
N ALA A 273 10.79 -29.05 4.57
CA ALA A 273 12.04 -29.33 5.28
C ALA A 273 11.82 -29.72 6.77
N GLY A 274 10.57 -29.86 7.23
CA GLY A 274 10.24 -30.14 8.63
C GLY A 274 10.54 -28.96 9.55
N LEU A 275 10.49 -27.74 9.01
CA LEU A 275 10.73 -26.48 9.69
C LEU A 275 9.52 -25.55 9.55
N VAL A 276 9.62 -24.36 10.15
CA VAL A 276 8.53 -23.40 10.25
C VAL A 276 9.05 -22.03 9.88
N PHE A 277 8.40 -21.41 8.90
CA PHE A 277 8.50 -19.98 8.70
C PHE A 277 7.58 -19.25 9.70
N ALA A 278 8.16 -18.33 10.47
CA ALA A 278 7.49 -17.68 11.60
C ALA A 278 6.58 -16.51 11.17
N VAL A 279 6.87 -15.87 10.03
CA VAL A 279 6.10 -14.71 9.56
C VAL A 279 4.84 -15.21 8.85
N ASP A 280 3.72 -15.20 9.55
CA ASP A 280 2.46 -15.77 9.09
C ASP A 280 1.25 -14.81 9.19
N PRO A 281 1.27 -13.68 8.45
CA PRO A 281 0.13 -12.77 8.40
C PRO A 281 -1.11 -13.48 7.84
N THR A 282 -2.30 -12.99 8.19
CA THR A 282 -3.58 -13.51 7.65
C THR A 282 -3.64 -13.47 6.13
N SER A 283 -2.90 -12.56 5.50
CA SER A 283 -2.78 -12.42 4.05
C SER A 283 -1.70 -13.30 3.42
N ALA A 284 -1.16 -14.33 4.10
CA ALA A 284 -0.01 -15.10 3.63
C ALA A 284 -0.14 -15.70 2.22
N ASP A 285 -1.37 -15.96 1.77
CA ASP A 285 -1.64 -16.49 0.42
C ASP A 285 -1.49 -15.45 -0.69
N ALA A 286 -1.33 -14.17 -0.36
CA ALA A 286 -1.17 -13.07 -1.30
C ALA A 286 -0.08 -12.05 -0.91
N SER A 287 0.31 -11.94 0.36
CA SER A 287 1.36 -11.01 0.78
C SER A 287 2.74 -11.50 0.36
N CYS A 288 3.59 -10.58 -0.07
CA CYS A 288 4.96 -10.87 -0.49
C CYS A 288 5.97 -10.55 0.62
N ILE A 289 7.13 -11.19 0.56
CA ILE A 289 8.25 -11.03 1.49
C ILE A 289 8.68 -9.57 1.67
N GLY A 290 8.82 -8.80 0.60
CA GLY A 290 9.21 -7.39 0.68
C GLY A 290 8.21 -6.57 1.50
N GLY A 291 6.92 -6.80 1.29
CA GLY A 291 5.84 -6.20 2.08
C GLY A 291 5.87 -6.63 3.54
N ASN A 292 6.16 -7.90 3.82
CA ASN A 292 6.29 -8.39 5.20
C ASN A 292 7.41 -7.68 5.95
N ILE A 293 8.55 -7.42 5.30
CA ILE A 293 9.68 -6.69 5.89
C ILE A 293 9.30 -5.22 6.09
N ALA A 294 8.80 -4.56 5.04
CA ALA A 294 8.42 -3.15 5.07
C ALA A 294 7.35 -2.83 6.13
N MET A 295 6.47 -3.79 6.41
CA MET A 295 5.40 -3.68 7.42
C MET A 295 5.78 -4.27 8.78
N ASN A 296 6.97 -4.88 8.91
CA ASN A 296 7.37 -5.68 10.06
C ASN A 296 6.27 -6.69 10.46
N ALA A 297 5.82 -7.50 9.51
CA ALA A 297 4.66 -8.37 9.63
C ALA A 297 4.81 -9.34 10.80
N GLY A 298 3.72 -9.52 11.54
CA GLY A 298 3.60 -10.54 12.57
C GLY A 298 2.70 -11.67 12.06
N GLY A 299 1.90 -12.18 12.98
CA GLY A 299 0.97 -13.28 12.78
C GLY A 299 0.80 -14.03 14.08
N LYS A 300 0.01 -15.09 14.07
CA LYS A 300 -0.26 -15.90 15.27
C LYS A 300 1.03 -16.48 15.89
N LYS A 301 2.03 -16.80 15.06
CA LYS A 301 3.33 -17.34 15.51
C LYS A 301 4.24 -16.28 16.14
N ALA A 302 3.90 -15.00 16.05
CA ALA A 302 4.70 -13.94 16.65
C ALA A 302 4.77 -14.03 18.19
N VAL A 303 3.82 -14.73 18.81
CA VAL A 303 3.88 -15.06 20.23
C VAL A 303 5.10 -15.92 20.58
N LEU A 304 5.53 -16.82 19.68
CA LEU A 304 6.74 -17.62 19.86
C LEU A 304 8.00 -16.88 19.41
N TRP A 305 8.02 -16.46 18.14
CA TRP A 305 9.25 -16.03 17.46
C TRP A 305 9.28 -14.57 17.05
N GLY A 306 8.26 -13.80 17.42
CA GLY A 306 8.17 -12.37 17.07
C GLY A 306 7.77 -12.09 15.63
N THR A 307 7.96 -10.85 15.20
CA THR A 307 7.62 -10.32 13.88
C THR A 307 8.73 -10.58 12.87
N ALA A 308 8.58 -10.08 11.64
CA ALA A 308 9.57 -10.19 10.58
C ALA A 308 10.99 -9.83 11.05
N LEU A 309 11.15 -8.70 11.74
CA LEU A 309 12.45 -8.26 12.28
C LEU A 309 13.14 -9.30 13.16
N ASP A 310 12.38 -10.04 13.96
CA ASP A 310 12.92 -11.04 14.88
C ASP A 310 13.48 -12.27 14.14
N ASN A 311 13.10 -12.45 12.87
CA ASN A 311 13.36 -13.64 12.07
C ASN A 311 14.29 -13.38 10.87
N LEU A 312 14.72 -12.13 10.65
CA LEU A 312 15.65 -11.77 9.58
C LEU A 312 17.10 -12.01 10.02
N ALA A 313 17.81 -12.84 9.23
CA ALA A 313 19.27 -12.93 9.32
C ALA A 313 19.93 -11.79 8.53
N SER A 314 19.39 -11.48 7.35
CA SER A 314 19.81 -10.33 6.54
C SER A 314 18.72 -9.93 5.55
N TRP A 315 18.80 -8.71 5.02
CA TRP A 315 18.02 -8.25 3.87
C TRP A 315 18.80 -7.26 3.03
N ARG A 316 18.39 -7.16 1.77
CA ARG A 316 18.92 -6.22 0.79
C ARG A 316 17.83 -5.26 0.36
N MET A 317 18.22 -4.01 0.17
CA MET A 317 17.35 -2.99 -0.37
C MET A 317 18.09 -1.99 -1.25
N VAL A 318 17.33 -1.16 -1.96
CA VAL A 318 17.82 0.01 -2.66
C VAL A 318 17.34 1.26 -1.94
N ASP A 319 18.26 2.15 -1.58
CA ASP A 319 17.98 3.42 -0.90
C ASP A 319 17.40 4.49 -1.86
N PRO A 320 16.90 5.64 -1.36
CA PRO A 320 16.33 6.69 -2.21
C PRO A 320 17.33 7.31 -3.19
N GLU A 321 18.63 7.20 -2.93
CA GLU A 321 19.70 7.63 -3.82
C GLU A 321 20.01 6.61 -4.93
N GLY A 322 19.35 5.45 -4.91
CA GLY A 322 19.55 4.37 -5.86
C GLY A 322 20.89 3.66 -5.67
N ASN A 323 21.31 3.49 -4.42
CA ASN A 323 22.43 2.65 -4.02
C ASN A 323 21.92 1.38 -3.35
N TRP A 324 22.71 0.33 -3.44
CA TRP A 324 22.47 -0.90 -2.69
C TRP A 324 22.71 -0.67 -1.21
N LEU A 325 21.90 -1.31 -0.38
CA LEU A 325 22.06 -1.40 1.06
C LEU A 325 21.82 -2.84 1.51
N ASP A 326 22.89 -3.51 1.90
CA ASP A 326 22.86 -4.80 2.56
C ASP A 326 22.84 -4.61 4.07
N VAL A 327 21.89 -5.27 4.74
CA VAL A 327 21.75 -5.25 6.19
C VAL A 327 21.91 -6.67 6.73
N GLU A 328 22.93 -6.89 7.55
CA GLU A 328 23.21 -8.19 8.18
C GLU A 328 23.07 -8.09 9.70
N ARG A 329 22.27 -8.98 10.29
CA ARG A 329 22.11 -9.04 11.75
C ARG A 329 23.30 -9.78 12.35
N LEU A 330 24.01 -9.10 13.24
CA LEU A 330 25.13 -9.65 13.99
C LEU A 330 24.65 -10.16 15.36
N ASP A 331 25.32 -11.19 15.87
CA ASP A 331 25.09 -11.71 17.23
C ASP A 331 23.61 -12.06 17.47
N HIS A 332 22.96 -12.68 16.46
CA HIS A 332 21.51 -12.94 16.47
C HIS A 332 21.11 -13.85 17.63
N ASN A 333 20.26 -13.37 18.54
CA ASN A 333 19.81 -14.11 19.74
C ASN A 333 18.80 -15.25 19.48
N LEU A 334 18.60 -15.64 18.23
CA LEU A 334 17.61 -16.61 17.72
C LEU A 334 16.21 -16.54 18.36
N GLY A 335 15.78 -15.35 18.76
CA GLY A 335 14.52 -15.12 19.43
C GLY A 335 14.10 -13.66 19.31
N LYS A 336 13.18 -13.24 20.18
CA LYS A 336 12.63 -11.89 20.12
C LYS A 336 13.70 -10.84 20.39
N ILE A 337 13.83 -9.87 19.49
CA ILE A 337 14.85 -8.82 19.44
C ILE A 337 14.91 -8.00 20.73
N HIS A 338 13.77 -7.75 21.36
CA HIS A 338 13.66 -6.91 22.56
C HIS A 338 14.15 -7.58 23.85
N VAL A 339 14.39 -8.88 23.81
CA VAL A 339 14.97 -9.64 24.93
C VAL A 339 16.48 -9.52 24.95
N ALA A 340 17.11 -9.21 23.80
CA ALA A 340 18.55 -9.00 23.74
C ALA A 340 18.94 -7.70 24.45
N GLU A 341 20.01 -7.73 25.25
CA GLU A 341 20.56 -6.52 25.89
C GLU A 341 20.97 -5.49 24.83
N LYS A 342 21.69 -5.96 23.80
CA LYS A 342 22.13 -5.19 22.65
C LYS A 342 21.84 -5.94 21.36
N VAL A 343 21.53 -5.18 20.31
CA VAL A 343 21.27 -5.69 18.96
C VAL A 343 22.15 -4.92 18.00
N ARG A 344 22.80 -5.64 17.08
CA ARG A 344 23.77 -5.09 16.15
C ARG A 344 23.41 -5.44 14.73
N PHE A 345 23.53 -4.47 13.84
CA PHE A 345 23.36 -4.66 12.39
C PHE A 345 24.56 -4.06 11.68
N GLN A 346 25.16 -4.82 10.77
CA GLN A 346 26.11 -4.26 9.81
C GLN A 346 25.33 -3.75 8.60
N LEU A 347 25.53 -2.47 8.28
CA LEU A 347 24.91 -1.79 7.16
C LEU A 347 26.01 -1.50 6.13
N THR A 348 25.90 -2.07 4.92
CA THR A 348 26.87 -1.87 3.85
C THR A 348 26.18 -1.24 2.66
N TRP A 349 26.60 -0.03 2.32
CA TRP A 349 26.15 0.65 1.11
C TRP A 349 27.13 0.41 -0.03
N SER A 350 26.64 0.05 -1.19
CA SER A 350 27.43 -0.05 -2.42
C SER A 350 26.76 0.67 -3.59
N ASP A 351 27.57 1.13 -4.53
CA ASP A 351 27.11 1.87 -5.70
C ASP A 351 26.11 1.06 -6.53
N GLY A 352 24.97 1.67 -6.86
CA GLY A 352 23.91 1.01 -7.62
C GLY A 352 24.16 0.84 -9.12
N LEU A 353 25.34 1.22 -9.65
CA LEU A 353 25.72 0.94 -11.05
C LEU A 353 26.59 -0.33 -11.16
N SER A 354 27.01 -0.89 -10.04
CA SER A 354 27.79 -2.13 -9.95
C SER A 354 26.98 -3.20 -9.22
N GLU A 355 27.46 -4.45 -9.23
CA GLU A 355 26.80 -5.50 -8.44
C GLU A 355 26.90 -5.18 -6.93
N PRO A 356 25.92 -5.60 -6.13
CA PRO A 356 25.94 -5.40 -4.68
C PRO A 356 27.26 -5.87 -4.06
N GLY A 357 27.88 -5.01 -3.25
CA GLY A 357 29.14 -5.29 -2.56
C GLY A 357 30.42 -5.12 -3.39
N GLU A 358 30.37 -4.93 -4.71
CA GLU A 358 31.58 -4.74 -5.53
C GLU A 358 32.24 -3.38 -5.27
N ARG A 359 31.44 -2.31 -5.29
CA ARG A 359 31.91 -0.94 -5.05
C ARG A 359 31.28 -0.38 -3.80
N ILE A 360 31.84 -0.74 -2.65
CA ILE A 360 31.40 -0.27 -1.34
C ILE A 360 31.62 1.24 -1.23
N LEU A 361 30.55 1.96 -0.89
CA LEU A 361 30.55 3.40 -0.61
C LEU A 361 30.86 3.66 0.87
N LYS A 362 30.20 2.92 1.76
CA LYS A 362 30.42 2.98 3.20
C LYS A 362 29.90 1.74 3.92
N THR A 363 30.42 1.50 5.12
CA THR A 363 29.94 0.46 6.04
C THR A 363 29.79 1.04 7.44
N GLU A 364 28.69 0.72 8.12
CA GLU A 364 28.39 1.19 9.48
C GLU A 364 27.89 0.02 10.34
N ILE A 365 28.05 0.13 11.66
CA ILE A 365 27.42 -0.79 12.62
C ILE A 365 26.39 0.00 13.42
N LEU A 366 25.12 -0.40 13.29
CA LEU A 366 24.04 0.09 14.14
C LEU A 366 23.94 -0.79 15.38
N GLU A 367 24.28 -0.24 16.55
CA GLU A 367 24.14 -0.91 17.85
C GLU A 367 23.07 -0.21 18.69
N VAL A 368 22.07 -0.96 19.14
CA VAL A 368 20.90 -0.43 19.86
C VAL A 368 20.50 -1.40 20.98
N GLU A 369 20.04 -0.87 22.11
CA GLU A 369 19.40 -1.68 23.16
C GLU A 369 18.14 -2.38 22.62
N GLY A 370 18.01 -3.70 22.80
CA GLY A 370 16.90 -4.46 22.20
C GLY A 370 15.52 -3.93 22.59
N LYS A 371 15.35 -3.50 23.84
CA LYS A 371 14.10 -2.92 24.36
C LYS A 371 13.63 -1.65 23.63
N ARG A 372 14.46 -1.00 22.80
CA ARG A 372 14.05 0.17 22.00
C ARG A 372 13.26 -0.21 20.74
N PHE A 373 13.31 -1.46 20.30
CA PHE A 373 12.59 -1.91 19.10
C PHE A 373 11.09 -2.13 19.32
N ARG A 374 10.61 -2.17 20.58
CA ARG A 374 9.19 -2.14 20.92
C ARG A 374 8.98 -1.76 22.38
N LYS A 375 7.91 -1.02 22.67
CA LYS A 375 7.46 -0.78 24.04
C LYS A 375 7.28 -2.09 24.81
N GLU A 376 7.64 -2.07 26.08
CA GLU A 376 7.46 -3.19 26.99
C GLU A 376 5.99 -3.62 27.05
N GLY A 377 5.75 -4.93 27.03
CA GLY A 377 4.40 -5.50 27.01
C GLY A 377 3.75 -5.60 25.63
N LEU A 378 4.30 -4.96 24.59
CA LEU A 378 3.76 -5.09 23.22
C LEU A 378 4.42 -6.24 22.45
N GLY A 379 3.60 -7.05 21.77
CA GLY A 379 4.09 -8.06 20.82
C GLY A 379 4.71 -7.42 19.58
N LYS A 380 4.00 -6.43 19.00
CA LYS A 380 4.45 -5.58 17.89
C LYS A 380 4.14 -4.13 18.24
N ASP A 381 5.10 -3.25 18.05
CA ASP A 381 4.93 -1.81 18.25
C ASP A 381 4.95 -1.09 16.90
N VAL A 382 3.81 -0.57 16.46
CA VAL A 382 3.68 0.16 15.20
C VAL A 382 3.84 1.67 15.35
N THR A 383 4.01 2.16 16.59
CA THR A 383 4.05 3.60 16.89
C THR A 383 5.40 4.23 16.60
N ASP A 384 6.49 3.44 16.60
CA ASP A 384 7.82 3.89 16.23
C ASP A 384 8.17 3.45 14.80
N LYS A 385 8.02 4.37 13.85
CA LYS A 385 8.45 4.17 12.45
C LYS A 385 9.94 4.44 12.26
N PHE A 386 10.59 5.14 13.18
CA PHE A 386 12.03 5.40 13.08
C PHE A 386 12.83 4.14 13.43
N LEU A 387 12.34 3.35 14.39
CA LEU A 387 12.85 2.04 14.74
C LEU A 387 14.37 2.06 15.01
N SER A 388 14.78 3.08 15.78
CA SER A 388 16.19 3.39 16.08
C SER A 388 17.11 3.55 14.86
N GLY A 389 16.56 4.00 13.73
CA GLY A 389 17.31 4.22 12.48
C GLY A 389 17.53 2.96 11.65
N LEU A 390 16.91 1.82 12.02
CA LEU A 390 17.02 0.59 11.25
C LEU A 390 16.32 0.75 9.88
N PRO A 391 17.01 0.54 8.76
CA PRO A 391 16.45 0.78 7.43
C PRO A 391 15.50 -0.33 6.97
N GLY A 392 14.50 0.05 6.17
CA GLY A 392 13.56 -0.85 5.48
C GLY A 392 12.46 -1.45 6.36
N VAL A 393 12.78 -1.87 7.59
CA VAL A 393 11.82 -2.56 8.48
C VAL A 393 10.86 -1.56 9.12
N GLN A 394 9.54 -1.81 8.98
CA GLN A 394 8.47 -0.95 9.50
C GLN A 394 8.39 0.45 8.86
N LYS A 395 9.04 0.62 7.71
CA LYS A 395 9.15 1.89 6.98
C LYS A 395 8.10 2.08 5.92
N GLU A 396 7.39 1.00 5.57
CA GLU A 396 6.33 1.02 4.55
C GLU A 396 6.82 1.55 3.20
N GLY A 397 8.12 1.38 2.88
CA GLY A 397 8.74 1.85 1.64
C GLY A 397 9.22 3.30 1.64
N CYS A 398 9.13 4.01 2.77
CA CYS A 398 9.51 5.43 2.87
C CYS A 398 11.03 5.69 2.83
N ASP A 399 11.87 4.67 3.02
CA ASP A 399 13.33 4.78 3.04
C ASP A 399 14.03 3.84 2.05
N GLY A 400 13.28 3.26 1.10
CA GLY A 400 13.83 2.43 0.04
C GLY A 400 12.97 1.22 -0.33
N LEU A 401 13.52 0.37 -1.20
CA LEU A 401 12.86 -0.83 -1.74
C LEU A 401 13.58 -2.09 -1.31
N ILE A 402 12.93 -2.93 -0.52
CA ILE A 402 13.44 -4.27 -0.23
C ILE A 402 13.45 -5.10 -1.51
N THR A 403 14.57 -5.76 -1.81
CA THR A 403 14.72 -6.60 -3.01
C THR A 403 14.85 -8.08 -2.68
N SER A 404 15.50 -8.43 -1.56
CA SER A 404 15.68 -9.81 -1.13
C SER A 404 15.99 -9.93 0.37
N ALA A 405 15.88 -11.13 0.92
CA ALA A 405 16.14 -11.40 2.33
C ALA A 405 16.55 -12.86 2.62
N THR A 406 17.28 -13.04 3.71
CA THR A 406 17.56 -14.35 4.32
C THR A 406 16.86 -14.44 5.68
N TRP A 407 16.07 -15.49 5.85
CA TRP A 407 15.24 -15.72 7.02
C TRP A 407 15.72 -16.90 7.85
N ILE A 408 15.55 -16.81 9.16
CA ILE A 408 15.73 -17.94 10.08
C ILE A 408 14.45 -18.77 10.12
N LEU A 409 14.62 -20.09 10.12
CA LEU A 409 13.54 -21.06 10.23
C LEU A 409 13.57 -21.76 11.59
N HIS A 410 12.39 -22.13 12.07
CA HIS A 410 12.20 -22.69 13.41
C HIS A 410 11.70 -24.13 13.37
N ARG A 411 11.66 -24.77 14.54
CA ARG A 411 10.98 -26.06 14.73
C ARG A 411 9.78 -25.86 15.63
N MET A 412 8.61 -26.33 15.19
CA MET A 412 7.43 -26.40 16.06
C MET A 412 7.65 -27.41 17.19
N PRO A 413 7.04 -27.20 18.38
CA PRO A 413 6.94 -28.24 19.40
C PRO A 413 6.28 -29.51 18.84
N LYS A 414 6.74 -30.69 19.29
CA LYS A 414 6.24 -32.00 18.82
C LYS A 414 4.74 -32.20 19.09
N PHE A 415 4.22 -31.58 20.14
CA PHE A 415 2.83 -31.71 20.54
C PHE A 415 2.23 -30.32 20.68
N MET A 416 1.08 -30.12 20.05
CA MET A 416 0.31 -28.88 20.11
C MET A 416 -1.12 -29.19 20.54
N ARG A 417 -1.71 -28.28 21.32
CA ARG A 417 -3.12 -28.32 21.69
C ARG A 417 -3.71 -26.93 21.56
N THR A 418 -4.92 -26.85 21.04
CA THR A 418 -5.71 -25.61 20.97
C THR A 418 -6.87 -25.73 21.95
N VAL A 419 -7.04 -24.71 22.78
CA VAL A 419 -8.17 -24.59 23.70
C VAL A 419 -8.98 -23.37 23.28
N CYS A 420 -10.30 -23.56 23.14
CA CYS A 420 -11.25 -22.48 22.91
C CYS A 420 -11.97 -22.21 24.22
N LEU A 421 -11.99 -20.95 24.65
CA LEU A 421 -12.66 -20.49 25.85
C LEU A 421 -13.75 -19.49 25.45
N GLU A 422 -14.97 -19.74 25.90
CA GLU A 422 -16.11 -18.85 25.66
C GLU A 422 -16.36 -18.02 26.91
N PHE A 423 -16.39 -16.70 26.74
CA PHE A 423 -16.70 -15.75 27.80
C PHE A 423 -18.06 -15.13 27.50
N PHE A 424 -19.00 -15.28 28.44
CA PHE A 424 -20.33 -14.68 28.35
C PHE A 424 -20.35 -13.37 29.14
N GLY A 425 -20.81 -12.29 28.51
CA GLY A 425 -20.85 -10.97 29.13
C GLY A 425 -20.11 -9.92 28.30
N GLN A 426 -19.62 -8.88 28.95
CA GLN A 426 -18.83 -7.84 28.28
C GLN A 426 -17.38 -8.31 28.12
N ALA A 427 -16.74 -7.95 27.00
CA ALA A 427 -15.34 -8.34 26.73
C ALA A 427 -14.37 -7.93 27.86
N GLN A 428 -14.65 -6.83 28.56
CA GLN A 428 -13.84 -6.36 29.70
C GLN A 428 -13.82 -7.36 30.87
N GLU A 429 -14.89 -8.13 31.05
CA GLU A 429 -15.01 -9.12 32.14
C GLU A 429 -14.12 -10.34 31.91
N ALA A 430 -13.76 -10.63 30.65
CA ALA A 430 -12.83 -11.71 30.28
C ALA A 430 -11.36 -11.36 30.50
N ILE A 431 -11.02 -10.05 30.53
CA ILE A 431 -9.63 -9.58 30.56
C ILE A 431 -8.84 -10.15 31.76
N PRO A 432 -9.34 -10.11 33.01
CA PRO A 432 -8.60 -10.65 34.15
C PRO A 432 -8.25 -12.13 33.96
N SER A 433 -9.20 -12.94 33.51
CA SER A 433 -8.98 -14.37 33.24
C SER A 433 -7.95 -14.59 32.13
N ILE A 434 -7.99 -13.81 31.05
CA ILE A 434 -7.00 -13.90 29.96
C ILE A 434 -5.59 -13.59 30.49
N VAL A 435 -5.45 -12.55 31.33
CA VAL A 435 -4.17 -12.17 31.95
C VAL A 435 -3.66 -13.26 32.90
N GLU A 436 -4.54 -13.83 33.74
CA GLU A 436 -4.20 -14.92 34.65
C GLU A 436 -3.77 -16.19 33.91
N ILE A 437 -4.49 -16.58 32.86
CA ILE A 437 -4.13 -17.71 32.00
C ILE A 437 -2.75 -17.50 31.39
N LYS A 438 -2.49 -16.31 30.85
CA LYS A 438 -1.18 -15.98 30.28
C LYS A 438 -0.08 -16.05 31.36
N ALA A 439 -0.28 -15.46 32.52
CA ALA A 439 0.68 -15.47 33.61
C ALA A 439 0.98 -16.89 34.11
N TYR A 440 -0.07 -17.73 34.21
CA TYR A 440 0.06 -19.14 34.56
C TYR A 440 0.89 -19.91 33.53
N LEU A 441 0.59 -19.76 32.24
CA LEU A 441 1.33 -20.41 31.16
C LEU A 441 2.78 -19.91 31.04
N ASP A 442 3.02 -18.62 31.25
CA ASP A 442 4.37 -18.04 31.29
C ASP A 442 5.17 -18.64 32.48
N GLY A 443 4.52 -18.84 33.63
CA GLY A 443 5.10 -19.51 34.80
C GLY A 443 5.47 -20.96 34.52
N LEU A 444 4.58 -21.72 33.87
CA LEU A 444 4.86 -23.09 33.45
C LEU A 444 5.99 -23.15 32.42
N SER A 445 5.99 -22.24 31.44
CA SER A 445 7.04 -22.16 30.40
C SER A 445 8.43 -21.98 31.02
N LYS A 446 8.56 -21.10 32.02
CA LYS A 446 9.82 -20.88 32.76
C LYS A 446 10.29 -22.13 33.51
N ALA A 447 9.38 -23.00 33.91
CA ALA A 447 9.69 -24.29 34.56
C ALA A 447 9.94 -25.43 33.56
N GLY A 448 10.05 -25.14 32.25
CA GLY A 448 10.23 -26.15 31.20
C GLY A 448 8.92 -26.84 30.77
N GLY A 449 7.78 -26.28 31.14
CA GLY A 449 6.44 -26.77 30.79
C GLY A 449 5.96 -26.30 29.41
N PRO A 450 4.63 -26.38 29.17
CA PRO A 450 4.02 -25.95 27.90
C PRO A 450 4.30 -24.49 27.59
N ILE A 451 4.53 -24.19 26.30
CA ILE A 451 4.78 -22.84 25.80
C ILE A 451 3.53 -22.32 25.09
N LEU A 452 3.14 -21.07 25.39
CA LEU A 452 2.04 -20.41 24.70
C LEU A 452 2.42 -20.12 23.24
N ALA A 453 1.80 -20.83 22.29
CA ALA A 453 2.12 -20.71 20.87
C ALA A 453 1.31 -19.62 20.14
N GLY A 454 0.16 -19.24 20.69
CA GLY A 454 -0.75 -18.24 20.13
C GLY A 454 -1.87 -17.95 21.12
N LEU A 455 -2.40 -16.72 21.10
CA LEU A 455 -3.49 -16.28 21.95
C LEU A 455 -4.31 -15.25 21.16
N GLU A 456 -5.44 -15.67 20.62
CA GLU A 456 -6.30 -14.87 19.76
C GLU A 456 -7.62 -14.56 20.48
N HIS A 457 -8.16 -13.36 20.25
CA HIS A 457 -9.46 -12.93 20.75
C HIS A 457 -10.37 -12.57 19.59
N LEU A 458 -11.60 -13.10 19.62
CA LEU A 458 -12.63 -12.83 18.62
C LEU A 458 -13.82 -12.19 19.35
N ASP A 459 -14.23 -11.01 18.90
CA ASP A 459 -15.40 -10.31 19.46
C ASP A 459 -16.73 -10.84 18.89
N ASP A 460 -17.85 -10.37 19.44
CA ASP A 460 -19.19 -10.80 19.05
C ASP A 460 -19.50 -10.51 17.57
N ARG A 461 -18.99 -9.40 17.03
CA ARG A 461 -19.13 -9.03 15.62
C ARG A 461 -18.42 -10.03 14.73
N TYR A 462 -17.19 -10.41 15.09
CA TYR A 462 -16.42 -11.41 14.35
C TYR A 462 -17.11 -12.77 14.40
N LEU A 463 -17.54 -13.22 15.58
CA LEU A 463 -18.24 -14.51 15.74
C LEU A 463 -19.51 -14.58 14.87
N ARG A 464 -20.31 -13.50 14.83
CA ARG A 464 -21.47 -13.41 13.93
C ARG A 464 -21.07 -13.46 12.45
N ALA A 465 -20.01 -12.76 12.07
CA ALA A 465 -19.54 -12.70 10.69
C ALA A 465 -19.08 -14.07 10.16
N VAL A 466 -18.46 -14.88 11.00
CA VAL A 466 -18.01 -16.24 10.63
C VAL A 466 -19.07 -17.32 10.88
N GLY A 467 -20.25 -16.95 11.38
CA GLY A 467 -21.33 -17.89 11.68
C GLY A 467 -20.99 -18.86 12.81
N TYR A 468 -20.16 -18.44 13.77
CA TYR A 468 -19.83 -19.28 14.92
C TYR A 468 -21.04 -19.46 15.82
N SER A 469 -21.43 -20.72 16.08
CA SER A 469 -22.45 -21.10 17.06
C SER A 469 -21.77 -21.68 18.30
N THR A 470 -22.16 -21.21 19.48
CA THR A 470 -21.71 -21.75 20.78
C THR A 470 -21.98 -23.25 20.84
N LYS A 471 -21.04 -24.00 21.41
CA LYS A 471 -21.14 -25.46 21.52
C LYS A 471 -21.92 -25.94 22.74
#